data_AF-A0A969T6F5-F1
#
_entry.id   AF-A0A969T6F5-F1
#
_cell.length_a   1.000
_cell.length_b   1.000
_cell.length_c   1.000
_cell.angle_alpha   90.00
_cell.angle_beta   90.00
_cell.angle_gamma   90.00
#
_symmetry.space_group_name_H-M   'P 1'
#
loop_
_entity.id
_entity.type
_entity.pdbx_description
1 polymer ?
#
loop_
_entity_poly.entity_id
_entity_poly.type
_entity_poly.pdbx_seq_one_letter_code
_entity_poly.pdbx_strand_id
1 'polypeptide(L)'
;MKFKMCDGDLNTSLLFDARNWNRPRVEIKNFTSNFDIKKLLKNNDNFGDTVLTYEKVNGIYTGELHARTFLIGTDSFLLDKTNVIGHFKLEDGHIYDYEPLTEVSVNIGGLKELEKLEFNTLKTDLFMFKGKVYIPQTDVVSSALDMSFLQCIMF
;
A
#
# COMPACT_ATOMS: atom_id res chain seq x y z
N MET A 1 -6.06 17.58 -8.95
CA MET A 1 -5.02 17.51 -10.00
C MET A 1 -5.04 16.10 -10.59
N LYS A 2 -4.77 15.97 -11.90
CA LYS A 2 -4.73 14.67 -12.58
C LYS A 2 -3.39 14.49 -13.26
N PHE A 3 -2.79 13.31 -13.14
CA PHE A 3 -1.49 13.00 -13.71
C PHE A 3 -1.52 11.63 -14.38
N LYS A 4 -0.74 11.45 -15.45
CA LYS A 4 -0.46 10.15 -16.04
C LYS A 4 0.91 9.68 -15.57
N MET A 5 0.96 8.54 -14.91
CA MET A 5 2.20 7.94 -14.38
C MET A 5 2.06 6.42 -14.34
N CYS A 6 3.16 5.71 -14.53
CA CYS A 6 3.21 4.24 -14.45
C CYS A 6 2.12 3.56 -15.29
N ASP A 7 1.89 4.09 -16.51
CA ASP A 7 0.84 3.68 -17.47
C ASP A 7 -0.62 3.89 -17.03
N GLY A 8 -0.85 4.44 -15.84
CA GLY A 8 -2.18 4.72 -15.34
C GLY A 8 -2.43 6.20 -15.05
N ASP A 9 -3.48 6.44 -14.27
CA ASP A 9 -3.95 7.78 -13.92
C ASP A 9 -3.96 7.98 -12.40
N LEU A 10 -3.40 9.10 -11.93
CA LEU A 10 -3.45 9.55 -10.55
C LEU A 10 -4.33 10.80 -10.45
N ASN A 11 -5.39 10.71 -9.65
CA ASN A 11 -6.22 11.83 -9.25
C ASN A 11 -5.89 12.19 -7.81
N THR A 12 -5.32 13.37 -7.59
CA THR A 12 -4.90 13.80 -6.24
C THR A 12 -5.47 15.16 -5.89
N SER A 13 -5.79 15.35 -4.60
CA SER A 13 -6.15 16.63 -4.02
C SER A 13 -5.37 16.86 -2.73
N LEU A 14 -5.00 18.13 -2.52
CA LEU A 14 -4.25 18.59 -1.36
C LEU A 14 -5.02 19.77 -0.75
N LEU A 15 -5.32 19.69 0.55
CA LEU A 15 -5.78 20.81 1.35
C LEU A 15 -4.66 21.20 2.31
N PHE A 16 -4.20 22.44 2.21
CA PHE A 16 -3.29 23.05 3.18
C PHE A 16 -4.05 24.13 3.96
N ASP A 17 -4.22 23.91 5.26
CA ASP A 17 -4.98 24.77 6.15
C ASP A 17 -4.05 25.40 7.20
N ALA A 18 -3.61 26.62 6.90
CA ALA A 18 -2.72 27.41 7.74
C ALA A 18 -3.45 28.42 8.64
N ARG A 19 -4.74 28.20 8.95
CA ARG A 19 -5.46 29.04 9.93
C ARG A 19 -4.78 29.03 11.31
N ASN A 20 -4.06 27.95 11.63
CA ASN A 20 -3.10 27.90 12.71
C ASN A 20 -1.68 27.72 12.15
N TRP A 21 -0.93 28.82 12.02
CA TRP A 21 0.44 28.80 11.49
C TRP A 21 1.44 27.99 12.31
N ASN A 22 1.20 27.80 13.60
CA ASN A 22 2.09 26.98 14.44
C ASN A 22 1.88 25.47 14.19
N ARG A 23 0.70 25.09 13.67
CA ARG A 23 0.32 23.71 13.36
C ARG A 23 -0.59 23.63 12.14
N PRO A 24 -0.08 23.93 10.93
CA PRO A 24 -0.87 23.81 9.72
C PRO A 24 -1.38 22.38 9.55
N ARG A 25 -2.62 22.24 9.09
CA ARG A 25 -3.21 20.94 8.76
C ARG A 25 -3.05 20.65 7.28
N VAL A 26 -2.66 19.42 6.97
CA VAL A 26 -2.55 18.91 5.60
C VAL A 26 -3.52 17.74 5.43
N GLU A 27 -4.34 17.77 4.39
CA GLU A 27 -5.14 16.63 3.96
C GLU A 27 -4.81 16.27 2.51
N ILE A 28 -4.59 14.98 2.27
CA ILE A 28 -4.28 14.44 0.95
C ILE A 28 -5.32 13.38 0.63
N LYS A 29 -5.89 13.45 -0.57
CA LYS A 29 -6.69 12.36 -1.13
C LYS A 29 -6.14 11.96 -2.47
N ASN A 30 -5.74 10.71 -2.60
CA ASN A 30 -5.22 10.12 -3.82
C ASN A 30 -6.13 8.99 -4.27
N PHE A 31 -6.46 8.98 -5.55
CA PHE A 31 -7.07 7.86 -6.24
C PHE A 31 -6.20 7.52 -7.44
N THR A 32 -5.70 6.29 -7.45
CA THR A 32 -4.82 5.75 -8.47
C THR A 32 -5.55 4.63 -9.19
N SER A 33 -5.50 4.61 -10.53
CA SER A 33 -6.10 3.54 -11.33
C SER A 33 -5.16 3.10 -12.44
N ASN A 34 -5.10 1.79 -12.66
CA ASN A 34 -4.35 1.15 -13.74
C ASN A 34 -2.84 1.41 -13.73
N PHE A 35 -2.23 1.51 -12.55
CA PHE A 35 -0.78 1.64 -12.45
C PHE A 35 -0.11 0.27 -12.65
N ASP A 36 0.93 0.19 -13.46
CA ASP A 36 1.86 -0.94 -13.44
C ASP A 36 2.66 -0.88 -12.12
N ILE A 37 2.45 -1.87 -11.24
CA ILE A 37 3.10 -1.91 -9.91
C ILE A 37 4.62 -2.04 -10.00
N LYS A 38 5.12 -2.73 -11.03
CA LYS A 38 6.55 -2.90 -11.27
C LYS A 38 7.18 -1.57 -11.66
N LYS A 39 6.52 -0.78 -12.52
CA LYS A 39 6.95 0.59 -12.82
C LYS A 39 6.87 1.50 -11.60
N LEU A 40 5.81 1.40 -10.80
CA LEU A 40 5.66 2.18 -9.57
C LEU A 40 6.84 1.93 -8.62
N LEU A 41 7.15 0.66 -8.31
CA LEU A 41 8.26 0.31 -7.42
C LEU A 41 9.60 0.73 -8.02
N LYS A 42 9.85 0.43 -9.30
CA LYS A 42 11.12 0.77 -9.96
C LYS A 42 11.39 2.27 -9.99
N ASN A 43 10.37 3.09 -10.26
CA ASN A 43 10.52 4.55 -10.32
C ASN A 43 10.74 5.20 -8.95
N ASN A 44 10.44 4.49 -7.86
CA ASN A 44 10.54 4.98 -6.50
C ASN A 44 11.59 4.20 -5.68
N ASP A 45 12.51 3.48 -6.33
CA ASP A 45 13.54 2.67 -5.69
C ASP A 45 12.99 1.73 -4.60
N ASN A 46 11.90 1.02 -4.95
CA ASN A 46 11.12 0.15 -4.05
C ASN A 46 10.61 0.83 -2.77
N PHE A 47 10.54 2.17 -2.74
CA PHE A 47 10.28 2.95 -1.54
C PHE A 47 11.27 2.65 -0.39
N GLY A 48 12.47 2.16 -0.72
CA GLY A 48 13.47 1.70 0.24
C GLY A 48 13.25 0.29 0.80
N ASP A 49 12.21 -0.43 0.36
CA ASP A 49 11.96 -1.81 0.76
C ASP A 49 12.92 -2.78 0.06
N THR A 50 13.44 -3.74 0.81
CA THR A 50 14.33 -4.81 0.33
C THR A 50 13.62 -6.16 0.20
N VAL A 51 12.43 -6.30 0.80
CA VAL A 51 11.65 -7.53 0.84
C VAL A 51 10.69 -7.59 -0.35
N LEU A 52 9.88 -6.55 -0.59
CA LEU A 52 8.98 -6.43 -1.75
C LEU A 52 9.55 -5.47 -2.81
N THR A 53 10.29 -6.02 -3.78
CA THR A 53 10.95 -5.24 -4.83
C THR A 53 10.20 -5.32 -6.17
N TYR A 54 10.49 -4.40 -7.10
CA TYR A 54 9.93 -4.41 -8.47
C TYR A 54 10.22 -5.70 -9.25
N GLU A 55 11.20 -6.49 -8.80
CA GLU A 55 11.48 -7.79 -9.38
C GLU A 55 10.39 -8.76 -8.94
N LYS A 56 10.13 -8.82 -7.63
CA LYS A 56 9.28 -9.81 -6.93
C LYS A 56 7.78 -9.67 -7.13
N VAL A 57 7.30 -8.56 -7.70
CA VAL A 57 5.87 -8.33 -7.90
C VAL A 57 5.56 -7.73 -9.26
N ASN A 58 4.44 -8.17 -9.83
CA ASN A 58 3.82 -7.53 -10.97
C ASN A 58 2.29 -7.47 -10.81
N GLY A 59 1.63 -6.86 -11.79
CA GLY A 59 0.18 -6.70 -11.83
C GLY A 59 -0.24 -5.25 -11.97
N ILE A 60 -1.56 -5.05 -11.98
CA ILE A 60 -2.19 -3.75 -12.15
C ILE A 60 -2.70 -3.24 -10.80
N TYR A 61 -2.17 -2.11 -10.38
CA TYR A 61 -2.47 -1.44 -9.12
C TYR A 61 -3.58 -0.39 -9.29
N THR A 62 -4.58 -0.50 -8.42
CA THR A 62 -5.58 0.53 -8.15
C THR A 62 -5.61 0.80 -6.65
N GLY A 63 -5.70 2.05 -6.26
CA GLY A 63 -5.65 2.40 -4.85
C GLY A 63 -6.33 3.72 -4.50
N GLU A 64 -6.87 3.78 -3.29
CA GLU A 64 -7.37 4.99 -2.66
C GLU A 64 -6.57 5.22 -1.37
N LEU A 65 -6.07 6.43 -1.18
CA LEU A 65 -5.32 6.82 0.01
C LEU A 65 -5.80 8.17 0.51
N HIS A 66 -6.29 8.19 1.74
CA HIS A 66 -6.66 9.40 2.45
C HIS A 66 -5.71 9.60 3.63
N ALA A 67 -5.01 10.73 3.65
CA ALA A 67 -4.12 11.09 4.74
C ALA A 67 -4.51 12.45 5.33
N ARG A 68 -4.46 12.55 6.66
CA ARG A 68 -4.53 13.81 7.39
C ARG A 68 -3.37 13.87 8.36
N THR A 69 -2.67 14.99 8.39
CA THR A 69 -1.56 15.23 9.31
C THR A 69 -1.48 16.71 9.70
N PHE A 70 -0.57 17.01 10.61
CA PHE A 70 -0.24 18.36 11.05
C PHE A 70 1.27 18.57 10.86
N LEU A 71 1.66 19.78 10.53
CA LEU A 71 3.07 20.16 10.48
C LEU A 71 3.51 20.82 11.79
N ILE A 72 4.77 20.63 12.17
CA ILE A 72 5.49 21.50 13.09
C ILE A 72 6.41 22.38 12.23
N GLY A 73 6.26 23.70 12.34
CA GLY A 73 6.98 24.61 11.45
C GLY A 73 6.52 24.43 10.00
N THR A 74 7.47 24.37 9.06
CA THR A 74 7.19 24.34 7.61
C THR A 74 7.43 22.99 6.94
N ASP A 75 8.10 22.04 7.60
CA ASP A 75 8.62 20.84 6.94
C ASP A 75 8.43 19.52 7.71
N SER A 76 8.10 19.58 9.00
CA SER A 76 8.11 18.39 9.86
C SER A 76 6.71 17.85 10.10
N PHE A 77 6.45 16.60 9.72
CA PHE A 77 5.17 15.93 9.94
C PHE A 77 5.03 15.40 11.38
N LEU A 78 3.87 15.64 12.00
CA LEU A 78 3.48 15.03 13.28
C LEU A 78 2.94 13.61 13.05
N LEU A 79 3.84 12.63 12.93
CA LEU A 79 3.47 11.23 12.67
C LEU A 79 2.49 10.66 13.71
N ASP A 80 2.62 11.04 14.99
CA ASP A 80 1.71 10.62 16.06
C ASP A 80 0.29 11.20 15.92
N LYS A 81 0.14 12.27 15.12
CA LYS A 81 -1.14 12.91 14.74
C LYS A 81 -1.52 12.65 13.27
N THR A 82 -0.74 11.83 12.57
CA THR A 82 -1.07 11.40 11.22
C THR A 82 -2.10 10.27 11.28
N ASN A 83 -3.18 10.43 10.52
CA ASN A 83 -4.11 9.36 10.23
C ASN A 83 -4.07 9.10 8.74
N VAL A 84 -3.97 7.82 8.37
CA VAL A 84 -4.02 7.35 6.99
C VAL A 84 -5.08 6.27 6.91
N ILE A 85 -5.84 6.25 5.84
CA ILE A 85 -6.70 5.13 5.44
C ILE A 85 -6.35 4.84 3.99
N GLY A 86 -6.09 3.57 3.69
CA GLY A 86 -5.70 3.09 2.38
C GLY A 86 -6.50 1.87 1.99
N HIS A 87 -6.94 1.83 0.75
CA HIS A 87 -7.59 0.68 0.12
C HIS A 87 -6.84 0.38 -1.17
N PHE A 88 -6.28 -0.82 -1.28
CA PHE A 88 -5.43 -1.20 -2.41
C PHE A 88 -5.93 -2.47 -3.05
N LYS A 89 -5.77 -2.53 -4.36
CA LYS A 89 -6.09 -3.69 -5.18
C LYS A 89 -4.98 -3.89 -6.21
N LEU A 90 -4.43 -5.10 -6.25
CA LEU A 90 -3.62 -5.59 -7.35
C LEU A 90 -4.45 -6.61 -8.14
N GLU A 91 -4.38 -6.54 -9.45
CA GLU A 91 -5.07 -7.45 -10.37
C GLU A 91 -4.07 -8.09 -11.32
N ASP A 92 -4.39 -9.32 -11.75
CA ASP A 92 -3.67 -10.09 -12.77
C ASP A 92 -2.15 -10.11 -12.53
N GLY A 93 -1.77 -10.45 -11.29
CA GLY A 93 -0.42 -10.31 -10.80
C GLY A 93 0.13 -11.56 -10.16
N HIS A 94 1.42 -11.52 -9.86
CA HIS A 94 2.08 -12.52 -9.05
C HIS A 94 3.09 -11.89 -8.10
N ILE A 95 3.24 -12.51 -6.94
CA ILE A 95 4.28 -12.23 -5.96
C ILE A 95 5.12 -13.49 -5.81
N TYR A 96 6.44 -13.35 -5.89
CA TYR A 96 7.38 -14.44 -5.67
C TYR A 96 8.43 -14.06 -4.62
N ASP A 97 8.95 -15.06 -3.90
CA ASP A 97 10.01 -14.90 -2.90
C ASP A 97 9.74 -13.78 -1.88
N TYR A 98 8.49 -13.69 -1.43
CA TYR A 98 8.04 -12.73 -0.42
C TYR A 98 7.91 -13.44 0.93
N GLU A 99 8.85 -13.15 1.82
CA GLU A 99 9.02 -13.83 3.11
C GLU A 99 7.72 -13.94 3.94
N PRO A 100 6.86 -12.90 4.04
CA PRO A 100 5.60 -13.03 4.76
C PRO A 100 4.66 -14.12 4.21
N LEU A 101 4.64 -14.38 2.90
CA LEU A 101 3.86 -15.49 2.34
C LEU A 101 4.50 -16.85 2.65
N THR A 102 5.82 -16.91 2.69
CA THR A 102 6.55 -18.11 3.12
C THR A 102 6.27 -18.45 4.58
N GLU A 103 6.26 -17.46 5.48
CA GLU A 103 5.92 -17.66 6.90
C GLU A 103 4.49 -18.18 7.07
N VAL A 104 3.54 -17.58 6.36
CA VAL A 104 2.15 -18.05 6.33
C VAL A 104 2.07 -19.48 5.85
N SER A 105 2.78 -19.83 4.76
CA SER A 105 2.81 -21.18 4.20
C SER A 105 3.25 -22.22 5.24
N VAL A 106 4.34 -21.95 5.94
CA VAL A 106 4.84 -22.82 7.01
C VAL A 106 3.81 -22.97 8.13
N ASN A 107 3.18 -21.87 8.55
CA ASN A 107 2.20 -21.86 9.63
C ASN A 107 0.91 -22.66 9.32
N ILE A 108 0.54 -22.80 8.04
CA ILE A 108 -0.66 -23.53 7.62
C ILE A 108 -0.39 -24.96 7.13
N GLY A 109 0.84 -25.47 7.32
CA GLY A 109 1.20 -26.87 6.99
C GLY A 109 1.92 -27.07 5.65
N GLY A 110 2.45 -26.00 5.05
CA GLY A 110 3.31 -26.05 3.86
C GLY A 110 2.51 -26.04 2.55
N LEU A 111 2.05 -24.86 2.14
CA LEU A 111 1.36 -24.65 0.87
C LEU A 111 2.33 -24.13 -0.20
N LYS A 112 2.64 -24.92 -1.22
CA LYS A 112 3.63 -24.56 -2.25
C LYS A 112 3.21 -23.37 -3.09
N GLU A 113 1.90 -23.19 -3.25
CA GLU A 113 1.26 -22.10 -3.99
C GLU A 113 1.54 -20.73 -3.35
N LEU A 114 2.02 -20.69 -2.11
CA LEU A 114 2.43 -19.45 -1.43
C LEU A 114 3.89 -19.07 -1.64
N GLU A 115 4.75 -19.98 -2.11
CA GLU A 115 6.12 -19.66 -2.52
C GLU A 115 6.13 -18.75 -3.77
N LYS A 116 5.14 -18.98 -4.65
CA LYS A 116 4.84 -18.15 -5.81
C LYS A 116 3.33 -17.98 -5.92
N LEU A 117 2.83 -16.87 -5.40
CA LEU A 117 1.42 -16.56 -5.42
C LEU A 117 1.06 -15.88 -6.75
N GLU A 118 0.36 -16.60 -7.63
CA GLU A 118 -0.34 -16.02 -8.78
C GLU A 118 -1.78 -15.69 -8.37
N PHE A 119 -2.25 -14.46 -8.60
CA PHE A 119 -3.56 -14.02 -8.16
C PHE A 119 -4.34 -13.30 -9.27
N ASN A 120 -5.65 -13.54 -9.28
CA ASN A 120 -6.59 -12.72 -10.06
C ASN A 120 -6.77 -11.37 -9.36
N THR A 121 -6.88 -11.39 -8.03
CA THR A 121 -7.01 -10.17 -7.24
C THR A 121 -6.37 -10.33 -5.87
N LEU A 122 -5.60 -9.32 -5.44
CA LEU A 122 -5.14 -9.14 -4.07
C LEU A 122 -5.64 -7.79 -3.57
N LYS A 123 -6.45 -7.77 -2.51
CA LYS A 123 -6.97 -6.55 -1.88
C LYS A 123 -6.36 -6.39 -0.51
N THR A 124 -5.92 -5.18 -0.18
CA THR A 124 -5.37 -4.87 1.13
C THR A 124 -5.93 -3.56 1.62
N ASP A 125 -6.46 -3.59 2.84
CA ASP A 125 -6.81 -2.38 3.58
C ASP A 125 -5.68 -2.03 4.54
N LEU A 126 -5.38 -0.75 4.69
CA LEU A 126 -4.51 -0.28 5.75
C LEU A 126 -5.03 0.97 6.43
N PHE A 127 -4.57 1.19 7.65
CA PHE A 127 -4.71 2.47 8.31
C PHE A 127 -3.48 2.81 9.13
N MET A 128 -3.23 4.09 9.35
CA MET A 128 -2.21 4.56 10.30
C MET A 128 -2.89 5.14 11.52
N PHE A 129 -2.45 4.72 12.70
CA PHE A 129 -2.90 5.27 13.97
C PHE A 129 -1.74 5.43 14.94
N LYS A 130 -1.58 6.63 15.52
CA LYS A 130 -0.49 6.97 16.44
C LYS A 130 0.91 6.65 15.87
N GLY A 131 1.13 6.99 14.60
CA GLY A 131 2.42 6.80 13.93
C GLY A 131 2.74 5.35 13.55
N LYS A 132 1.83 4.40 13.78
CA LYS A 132 1.99 3.00 13.38
C LYS A 132 1.05 2.66 12.23
N VAL A 133 1.54 1.93 11.25
CA VAL A 133 0.71 1.37 10.17
C VAL A 133 0.11 0.04 10.62
N TYR A 134 -1.12 -0.22 10.20
CA TYR A 134 -1.90 -1.41 10.49
C TYR A 134 -2.49 -1.94 9.18
N ILE A 135 -2.34 -3.23 8.91
CA ILE A 135 -2.90 -3.90 7.73
C ILE A 135 -3.93 -4.93 8.19
N PRO A 136 -5.15 -4.52 8.57
CA PRO A 136 -6.12 -5.41 9.22
C PRO A 136 -6.53 -6.61 8.39
N GLN A 137 -6.55 -6.48 7.06
CA GLN A 137 -7.02 -7.53 6.18
C GLN A 137 -6.33 -7.46 4.82
N THR A 138 -5.91 -8.64 4.34
CA THR A 138 -5.53 -8.88 2.95
C THR A 138 -6.33 -10.06 2.40
N ASP A 139 -7.10 -9.82 1.34
CA ASP A 139 -7.84 -10.86 0.61
C ASP A 139 -7.13 -11.21 -0.68
N VAL A 140 -6.97 -12.51 -0.93
CA VAL A 140 -6.34 -13.07 -2.12
C VAL A 140 -7.34 -13.99 -2.81
N VAL A 141 -7.57 -13.74 -4.08
CA VAL A 141 -8.38 -14.59 -4.96
C VAL A 141 -7.51 -15.06 -6.11
N SER A 142 -7.43 -16.38 -6.29
CA SER A 142 -6.64 -17.01 -7.36
C SER A 142 -7.31 -18.25 -7.91
N SER A 143 -6.69 -18.89 -8.90
CA SER A 143 -7.17 -20.17 -9.43
C SER A 143 -6.91 -21.35 -8.48
N ALA A 144 -5.91 -21.23 -7.60
CA ALA A 144 -5.47 -22.31 -6.72
C ALA A 144 -6.03 -22.20 -5.29
N LEU A 145 -6.24 -20.98 -4.81
CA LEU A 145 -6.63 -20.67 -3.43
C LEU A 145 -7.37 -19.33 -3.31
N ASP A 146 -8.35 -19.31 -2.41
CA ASP A 146 -9.00 -18.09 -1.94
C ASP A 146 -8.75 -17.97 -0.43
N MET A 147 -8.15 -16.87 0.01
CA MET A 147 -7.73 -16.69 1.40
C MET A 147 -7.88 -15.25 1.87
N SER A 148 -8.15 -15.10 3.17
CA SER A 148 -8.17 -13.81 3.87
C SER A 148 -7.19 -13.86 5.03
N PHE A 149 -6.20 -12.99 5.01
CA PHE A 149 -5.23 -12.81 6.08
C PHE A 149 -5.69 -11.68 6.99
N LEU A 150 -5.97 -12.01 8.25
CA LEU A 150 -6.18 -11.02 9.29
C LEU A 150 -4.87 -10.86 10.06
N GLN A 151 -4.14 -9.81 9.76
CA GLN A 151 -2.86 -9.53 10.41
C GLN A 151 -2.84 -8.14 11.02
N CYS A 152 -2.00 -7.94 12.01
CA CYS A 152 -1.74 -6.64 12.58
C CYS A 152 -0.23 -6.42 12.46
N ILE A 153 0.24 -6.19 11.23
CA ILE A 153 1.65 -5.84 11.03
C ILE A 153 1.82 -4.38 11.46
N MET A 154 2.64 -4.17 12.49
CA MET A 154 3.07 -2.84 12.93
C MET A 154 4.43 -2.55 12.33
N PHE A 155 4.48 -1.53 11.45
CA PHE A 155 5.71 -0.89 11.00
C PHE A 155 5.95 0.39 11.82
#